data_AF-A0A7C4P276-F1
#
_entry.id   AF-A0A7C4P276-F1
#
_cell.length_a   1.000
_cell.length_b   1.000
_cell.length_c   1.000
_cell.angle_alpha   90.00
_cell.angle_beta   90.00
_cell.angle_gamma   90.00
#
_symmetry.space_group_name_H-M   'P 1'
#
loop_
_entity.id
_entity.type
_entity.pdbx_description
1 polymer ?
#
loop_
_entity_poly.entity_id
_entity_poly.type
_entity_poly.pdbx_seq_one_letter_code
_entity_poly.pdbx_strand_id
1 'polypeptide(L)' 'MRYIVLSILLITLNFLYSAYSIRVAKEYASKLTELRKELEKNLSLRVSYSNAVNYPKAKEWTKERGFIPVSWDKVSLID' A
#
# COMPACT_ATOMS: atom_id res chain seq x y z
N MET A 1 -36.92 38.51 9.90
CA MET A 1 -36.36 38.36 8.53
C MET A 1 -34.89 37.92 8.53
N ARG A 2 -33.95 38.74 9.04
CA ARG A 2 -32.49 38.45 9.02
C ARG A 2 -32.10 37.06 9.58
N TYR A 3 -32.70 36.64 10.70
CA TYR A 3 -32.42 35.34 11.32
C TYR A 3 -32.93 34.15 10.51
N ILE A 4 -34.04 34.30 9.79
CA ILE A 4 -34.60 33.22 8.94
C ILE A 4 -33.68 32.98 7.75
N VAL A 5 -33.19 34.05 7.13
CA VAL A 5 -32.23 33.98 6.02
C VAL A 5 -30.91 33.32 6.48
N LEU A 6 -30.43 33.69 7.68
CA LEU A 6 -29.23 33.09 8.27
C LEU A 6 -29.41 31.59 8.55
N SER A 7 -30.56 31.18 9.09
CA SER A 7 -30.87 29.77 9.31
C SER A 7 -30.93 28.98 8.00
N ILE A 8 -31.57 29.53 6.97
CA ILE A 8 -31.64 28.87 5.64
C ILE A 8 -30.22 28.72 5.06
N LEU A 9 -29.38 29.74 5.17
CA LEU A 9 -27.99 29.69 4.71
C LEU A 9 -27.14 28.66 5.46
N LEU A 10 -27.31 28.55 6.78
CA LEU A 10 -26.61 27.54 7.57
C LEU A 10 -27.07 26.12 7.21
N ILE A 11 -28.36 25.93 6.96
CA ILE A 11 -28.92 24.64 6.53
C ILE A 11 -28.34 24.22 5.18
N THR A 12 -28.29 25.13 4.20
CA THR A 12 -27.73 24.81 2.87
C THR A 12 -26.25 24.49 2.94
N LEU A 13 -25.47 25.25 3.72
CA LEU A 13 -24.06 24.95 3.96
C LEU A 13 -23.86 23.58 4.62
N ASN A 14 -24.72 23.22 5.58
CA ASN A 14 -24.66 21.93 6.23
C ASN A 14 -24.93 20.78 5.25
N PHE A 15 -25.94 20.92 4.39
CA PHE A 15 -26.23 19.93 3.34
C PHE A 15 -25.06 19.79 2.35
N LEU A 16 -24.46 20.89 1.93
CA LEU A 16 -23.29 20.88 1.05
C LEU A 16 -22.10 20.16 1.71
N TYR A 17 -21.83 20.47 2.98
CA TYR A 17 -20.76 19.82 3.74
C TYR A 17 -21.00 18.32 3.92
N SER A 18 -22.23 17.93 4.24
CA SER A 18 -22.61 16.53 4.38
C SER A 18 -22.44 15.76 3.07
N ALA A 19 -22.92 16.31 1.95
CA ALA A 19 -22.75 15.72 0.62
C ALA A 19 -21.26 15.57 0.24
N TYR A 20 -20.45 16.60 0.51
CA TYR A 20 -19.00 16.54 0.28
C TYR A 20 -18.34 15.46 1.14
N SER A 21 -18.67 15.41 2.43
CA SER A 21 -18.09 14.45 3.39
C SER A 21 -18.41 13.00 2.99
N ILE A 22 -19.64 12.73 2.56
CA ILE A 22 -20.04 11.40 2.07
C ILE A 22 -19.25 11.02 0.81
N ARG A 23 -19.06 11.95 -0.11
CA ARG A 23 -18.28 11.71 -1.34
C ARG A 23 -16.83 11.36 -1.00
N VAL A 24 -16.21 12.15 -0.14
CA VAL A 24 -14.83 11.93 0.31
C VAL A 24 -14.70 10.59 1.02
N ALA A 25 -15.61 10.26 1.94
CA ALA A 25 -15.60 8.97 2.64
C ALA A 25 -15.68 7.77 1.66
N LYS A 26 -16.52 7.86 0.62
CA LYS A 26 -16.60 6.83 -0.43
C LYS A 26 -15.30 6.71 -1.22
N GLU A 27 -14.68 7.83 -1.57
CA GLU A 27 -13.41 7.84 -2.30
C GLU A 27 -12.29 7.21 -1.47
N TYR A 28 -12.20 7.55 -0.17
CA TYR A 28 -11.26 6.91 0.75
C TYR A 28 -11.49 5.41 0.88
N ALA A 29 -12.74 4.97 1.01
CA ALA A 29 -13.06 3.55 1.07
C ALA A 29 -12.63 2.81 -0.21
N SER A 30 -12.84 3.40 -1.39
CA SER A 30 -12.40 2.85 -2.68
C SER A 30 -10.88 2.71 -2.74
N LYS A 31 -10.15 3.79 -2.43
CA LYS A 31 -8.67 3.77 -2.43
C LYS A 31 -8.10 2.77 -1.43
N LEU A 32 -8.73 2.62 -0.27
CA LEU A 32 -8.33 1.63 0.72
C LEU A 32 -8.51 0.19 0.19
N THR A 33 -9.60 -0.07 -0.53
CA THR A 33 -9.80 -1.39 -1.15
C THR A 33 -8.83 -1.67 -2.28
N GLU A 34 -8.47 -0.68 -3.09
CA GLU A 34 -7.43 -0.80 -4.13
C GLU A 34 -6.07 -1.11 -3.51
N LEU A 35 -5.68 -0.36 -2.46
CA LEU A 35 -4.43 -0.57 -1.74
C LEU A 35 -4.34 -2.00 -1.18
N ARG A 36 -5.43 -2.52 -0.61
CA ARG A 36 -5.47 -3.90 -0.10
C ARG A 36 -5.26 -4.92 -1.23
N LYS A 37 -5.91 -4.74 -2.38
CA LYS A 37 -5.72 -5.62 -3.54
C LYS A 37 -4.28 -5.58 -4.06
N GLU A 38 -3.66 -4.40 -4.12
CA GLU A 38 -2.26 -4.27 -4.54
C GLU A 38 -1.30 -4.95 -3.56
N LEU A 39 -1.54 -4.83 -2.25
CA LEU A 39 -0.77 -5.51 -1.22
C LEU A 39 -0.88 -7.03 -1.34
N GLU A 40 -2.09 -7.57 -1.52
CA GLU A 40 -2.32 -9.00 -1.73
C GLU A 40 -1.60 -9.50 -2.98
N LYS A 41 -1.67 -8.74 -4.09
CA LYS A 41 -0.96 -9.07 -5.32
C LYS A 41 0.56 -9.05 -5.13
N ASN A 42 1.09 -8.06 -4.42
CA ASN A 42 2.52 -7.97 -4.14
C ASN A 42 2.99 -9.15 -3.27
N LEU A 43 2.23 -9.51 -2.23
CA LEU A 43 2.52 -10.65 -1.39
C LEU A 43 2.54 -11.96 -2.20
N SER A 44 1.54 -12.16 -3.06
CA SER A 44 1.46 -13.32 -3.96
C SER A 44 2.66 -13.39 -4.91
N LEU A 45 3.01 -12.26 -5.55
CA LEU A 45 4.19 -12.18 -6.42
C LEU A 45 5.47 -12.48 -5.65
N ARG A 46 5.65 -11.94 -4.45
CA ARG A 46 6.82 -12.22 -3.60
C ARG A 46 6.95 -13.70 -3.29
N VAL A 47 5.84 -14.37 -2.94
CA VAL A 47 5.83 -15.82 -2.72
C VAL A 47 6.18 -16.57 -4.00
N SER A 48 5.60 -16.18 -5.13
CA SER A 48 5.87 -16.80 -6.43
C SER A 48 7.35 -16.67 -6.82
N TYR A 49 7.94 -15.48 -6.68
CA TYR A 49 9.37 -15.28 -6.89
C TYR A 49 10.22 -16.12 -5.94
N SER A 50 9.88 -16.17 -4.65
CA SER A 50 10.60 -17.00 -3.67
C SER A 50 10.58 -18.48 -4.05
N ASN A 51 9.45 -18.98 -4.55
CA ASN A 51 9.30 -20.36 -5.00
C ASN A 51 10.04 -20.62 -6.32
N ALA A 52 9.95 -19.71 -7.28
CA ALA A 52 10.58 -19.86 -8.60
C ALA A 52 12.11 -19.77 -8.53
N VAL A 53 12.65 -18.82 -7.76
CA VAL A 53 14.10 -18.63 -7.61
C VAL A 53 14.71 -19.71 -6.72
N ASN A 54 13.88 -20.49 -5.99
CA ASN A 54 14.29 -21.58 -5.10
C ASN A 54 15.40 -21.16 -4.11
N TYR A 55 15.47 -19.85 -3.84
CA TYR A 55 16.52 -19.20 -3.05
C TYR A 55 16.67 -19.82 -1.66
N PRO A 56 15.59 -20.24 -0.96
CA PRO A 56 15.72 -20.92 0.33
C PRO A 56 16.49 -22.24 0.21
N LYS A 57 16.17 -23.08 -0.79
CA LYS A 57 16.87 -24.34 -1.03
C LYS A 57 18.32 -24.11 -1.49
N ALA A 58 18.54 -23.13 -2.35
CA ALA A 58 19.89 -22.75 -2.76
C ALA A 58 20.72 -22.23 -1.59
N LYS A 59 20.11 -21.47 -0.67
CA LYS A 59 20.74 -20.95 0.55
C LYS A 59 21.08 -22.05 1.57
N GLU A 60 20.21 -23.04 1.75
CA GLU A 60 20.51 -24.21 2.59
C GLU A 60 21.64 -25.06 1.97
N TRP A 61 21.54 -25.36 0.68
CA TRP A 61 22.54 -26.13 -0.06
C TRP A 61 23.93 -25.49 -0.04
N THR A 62 23.99 -24.16 -0.14
CA THR A 62 25.25 -23.39 -0.08
C THR A 62 25.83 -23.38 1.34
N LYS A 63 24.99 -23.28 2.38
CA LYS A 63 25.42 -23.31 3.77
C LYS A 63 26.00 -24.68 4.17
N GLU A 64 25.39 -25.78 3.73
CA GLU A 64 25.90 -27.14 3.95
C GLU A 64 27.27 -27.38 3.29
N ARG A 65 27.51 -26.76 2.13
CA ARG A 65 28.79 -26.83 1.41
C ARG A 65 29.83 -25.81 1.86
N GLY A 66 29.56 -25.05 2.92
CA GLY A 66 30.49 -24.04 3.46
C GLY A 66 30.67 -22.82 2.56
N PHE A 67 29.74 -22.57 1.64
CA PHE A 67 29.80 -21.42 0.76
C PHE A 67 29.51 -20.14 1.56
N ILE A 68 30.41 -19.16 1.46
CA ILE A 68 30.25 -17.86 2.10
C ILE A 68 29.47 -16.97 1.12
N PRO A 69 28.23 -16.57 1.42
CA PRO A 69 27.47 -15.71 0.53
C PRO A 69 28.19 -14.37 0.34
N VAL A 70 28.23 -13.90 -0.90
CA VAL A 70 28.81 -12.60 -1.24
C VAL A 70 27.95 -11.50 -0.61
N SER A 71 28.57 -10.77 0.32
CA SER A 71 27.99 -9.58 0.92
C SER A 71 28.06 -8.44 -0.11
N TRP A 72 26.93 -8.02 -0.67
CA TRP A 72 26.89 -6.92 -1.66
C TRP A 72 27.33 -5.58 -1.07
N ASP A 73 27.25 -5.41 0.25
CA ASP A 73 27.86 -4.32 1.04
C ASP A 73 29.40 -4.30 0.98
N LYS A 74 30.04 -5.41 0.60
CA LYS A 74 31.49 -5.55 0.43
C LYS A 74 31.93 -5.53 -1.04
N VAL A 75 30.99 -5.39 -1.97
CA VAL A 75 31.27 -5.32 -3.40
C VAL A 75 31.14 -3.87 -3.83
N SER A 76 32.27 -3.17 -3.97
CA SER A 76 32.31 -1.89 -4.69
C SER A 76 32.48 -2.19 -6.18
N LEU A 77 31.81 -1.42 -7.03
CA LEU A 77 32.19 -1.34 -8.44
C LEU A 77 33.62 -0.79 -8.48
N ILE A 78 34.52 -1.47 -9.20
CA ILE A 78 35.84 -0.94 -9.50
C ILE A 78 35.60 0.17 -10.53
N ASP A 79 35.81 1.42 -10.12
CA ASP A 79 35.92 2.57 -11.04
C ASP A 79 37.20 2.45 -11.89
#